data_AF-A0A4Y8V5D3-F1
#
_entry.id   AF-A0A4Y8V5D3-F1
#
_cell.length_a   1.000
_cell.length_b   1.000
_cell.length_c   1.000
_cell.angle_alpha   90.00
_cell.angle_beta   90.00
_cell.angle_gamma   90.00
#
_symmetry.space_group_name_H-M   'P 1'
#
loop_
_entity.id
_entity.type
_entity.pdbx_description
1 polymer ?
#
loop_
_entity_poly.entity_id
_entity_poly.type
_entity_poly.pdbx_seq_one_letter_code
_entity_poly.pdbx_strand_id
1 'polypeptide(L)'
;MNIEIKNILASWESSLPRYGKIDNWNFSENLSLLGRYLRANKDENKNIHYLIKYIRDTVITKDFNTENILNAIHKVMKLEEENTKSTSICFLVKRNKGRVVLNGQEVRFKSETQKLFTEKLKFKNGELLRNFDIETESCSDSRKVRRIVEKRMSQAYHKMNRHEEGYKTTNNERYWMKRATAFQLHNIGQKEKVRNVTRGLSIHWKKQYDPLTHEIVFKKKMAYRNEAAALKAIEEWKRKYPKQRREMAAYQCSDCGKWHIGHKANLLAHPMLNAMIPHLQECC
;
A
#
# COMPACT_ATOMS: atom_id res chain seq x y z
N MET A 1 22.32 -2.72 15.65
CA MET A 1 21.98 -1.87 14.49
C MET A 1 20.47 -1.74 14.36
N ASN A 2 19.92 -0.62 13.87
CA ASN A 2 18.47 -0.46 13.72
C ASN A 2 17.92 -1.43 12.63
N ILE A 3 16.73 -1.97 12.87
CA ILE A 3 15.95 -2.88 12.01
C ILE A 3 15.82 -2.33 10.57
N GLU A 4 15.63 -1.02 10.42
CA GLU A 4 15.51 -0.41 9.09
C GLU A 4 16.76 -0.62 8.23
N ILE A 5 17.96 -0.50 8.84
CA ILE A 5 19.23 -0.70 8.14
C ILE A 5 19.46 -2.17 7.82
N LYS A 6 19.17 -3.07 8.76
CA LYS A 6 19.21 -4.52 8.50
C LYS A 6 18.33 -4.91 7.31
N ASN A 7 17.11 -4.37 7.23
CA ASN A 7 16.16 -4.66 6.15
C ASN A 7 16.68 -4.19 4.79
N ILE A 8 17.33 -3.03 4.74
CA ILE A 8 17.97 -2.52 3.53
C ILE A 8 19.07 -3.50 3.07
N LEU A 9 19.99 -3.86 3.98
CA LEU A 9 21.12 -4.74 3.66
C LEU A 9 20.64 -6.13 3.23
N ALA A 10 19.68 -6.74 3.92
CA ALA A 10 19.10 -8.04 3.55
C ALA A 10 18.35 -7.98 2.20
N SER A 11 17.64 -6.88 1.92
CA SER A 11 17.01 -6.68 0.63
C SER A 11 18.06 -6.61 -0.50
N TRP A 12 19.18 -5.93 -0.26
CA TRP A 12 20.26 -5.78 -1.23
C TRP A 12 21.03 -7.08 -1.44
N GLU A 13 21.35 -7.81 -0.36
CA GLU A 13 21.92 -9.15 -0.38
C GLU A 13 21.10 -10.12 -1.25
N SER A 14 19.77 -10.00 -1.21
CA SER A 14 18.90 -10.85 -2.04
C SER A 14 18.80 -10.40 -3.51
N SER A 15 18.98 -9.10 -3.78
CA SER A 15 18.79 -8.51 -5.11
C SER A 15 20.05 -8.63 -5.97
N LEU A 16 21.21 -8.41 -5.34
CA LEU A 16 22.53 -8.38 -5.99
C LEU A 16 22.86 -9.69 -6.75
N PRO A 17 22.71 -10.90 -6.18
CA PRO A 17 22.97 -12.15 -6.89
C PRO A 17 21.96 -12.45 -7.99
N ARG A 18 20.71 -11.99 -7.85
CA ARG A 18 19.62 -12.32 -8.77
C ARG A 18 19.58 -11.43 -10.00
N TYR A 19 19.91 -10.16 -9.83
CA TYR A 19 19.73 -9.15 -10.86
C TYR A 19 21.05 -8.47 -11.26
N GLY A 20 22.15 -8.75 -10.56
CA GLY A 20 23.44 -8.07 -10.75
C GLY A 20 23.40 -6.58 -10.35
N LYS A 21 22.30 -6.12 -9.75
CA LYS A 21 22.05 -4.72 -9.40
C LYS A 21 21.11 -4.60 -8.21
N ILE A 22 21.06 -3.40 -7.65
CA ILE A 22 20.18 -3.06 -6.54
C ILE A 22 18.82 -2.59 -7.07
N ASP A 23 17.75 -2.91 -6.34
CA ASP A 23 16.41 -2.46 -6.68
C ASP A 23 16.29 -0.94 -6.55
N ASN A 24 16.03 -0.27 -7.68
CA ASN A 24 15.96 1.19 -7.78
C ASN A 24 14.71 1.81 -7.14
N TRP A 25 13.67 1.02 -6.82
CA TRP A 25 12.40 1.54 -6.32
C TRP A 25 12.52 2.31 -5.00
N ASN A 26 13.30 1.79 -4.04
CA ASN A 26 13.52 2.43 -2.75
C ASN A 26 14.96 2.95 -2.59
N PHE A 27 15.73 3.03 -3.67
CA PHE A 27 17.18 3.27 -3.61
C PHE A 27 17.54 4.59 -2.90
N SER A 28 16.91 5.69 -3.28
CA SER A 28 17.17 7.00 -2.67
C SER A 28 16.74 7.08 -1.21
N GLU A 29 15.62 6.44 -0.84
CA GLU A 29 15.16 6.36 0.55
C GLU A 29 16.10 5.50 1.39
N ASN A 30 16.54 4.36 0.86
CA ASN A 30 17.50 3.46 1.48
C ASN A 30 18.85 4.16 1.71
N LEU A 31 19.38 4.87 0.70
CA LEU A 31 20.61 5.66 0.86
C LEU A 31 20.45 6.77 1.91
N SER A 32 19.28 7.43 1.94
CA SER A 32 18.99 8.46 2.94
C SER A 32 18.90 7.88 4.35
N LEU A 33 18.32 6.69 4.51
CA LEU A 33 18.26 5.94 5.77
C LEU A 33 19.65 5.52 6.24
N LEU A 34 20.46 4.92 5.35
CA LEU A 34 21.86 4.59 5.63
C LEU A 34 22.67 5.85 6.02
N GLY A 35 22.46 6.96 5.31
CA GLY A 35 23.09 8.25 5.63
C GLY A 35 22.69 8.80 6.99
N ARG A 36 21.40 8.72 7.36
CA ARG A 36 20.92 9.10 8.71
C ARG A 36 21.53 8.21 9.78
N TYR A 37 21.56 6.91 9.56
CA TYR A 37 22.17 5.96 10.48
C TYR A 37 23.64 6.27 10.73
N LEU A 38 24.43 6.50 9.67
CA LEU A 38 25.85 6.85 9.80
C LEU A 38 26.07 8.15 10.58
N ARG A 39 25.19 9.15 10.43
CA ARG A 39 25.29 10.40 11.21
C ARG A 39 24.94 10.19 12.69
N ALA A 40 23.90 9.40 12.97
CA ALA A 40 23.42 9.17 14.33
C ALA A 40 24.31 8.21 15.13
N ASN A 41 25.02 7.29 14.46
CA ASN A 41 25.80 6.22 15.07
C ASN A 41 27.28 6.36 14.70
N LYS A 42 27.83 7.58 14.81
CA LYS A 42 29.21 7.88 14.42
C LYS A 42 30.23 7.19 15.32
N ASP A 43 29.91 7.10 16.61
CA ASP A 43 30.81 6.59 17.65
C ASP A 43 30.50 5.14 18.05
N GLU A 44 29.36 4.60 17.60
CA GLU A 44 28.97 3.20 17.86
C GLU A 44 29.59 2.24 16.84
N ASN A 45 30.17 1.14 17.33
CA ASN A 45 30.84 0.06 16.58
C ASN A 45 31.48 0.51 15.24
N LYS A 46 32.69 1.06 15.34
CA LYS A 46 33.45 1.63 14.20
C LYS A 46 33.54 0.68 13.00
N ASN A 47 33.65 -0.63 13.22
CA ASN A 47 33.74 -1.60 12.13
C ASN A 47 32.44 -1.69 11.32
N ILE A 48 31.29 -1.79 12.01
CA ILE A 48 29.98 -1.76 11.35
C ILE A 48 29.77 -0.42 10.64
N HIS A 49 30.16 0.69 11.28
CA HIS A 49 30.06 2.02 10.69
C HIS A 49 30.84 2.11 9.37
N TYR A 50 32.11 1.70 9.35
CA TYR A 50 32.95 1.76 8.14
C TYR A 50 32.43 0.87 7.03
N LEU A 51 31.95 -0.34 7.35
CA LEU A 51 31.39 -1.24 6.36
C LEU A 51 30.08 -0.71 5.76
N ILE A 52 29.18 -0.14 6.58
CA ILE A 52 27.95 0.48 6.08
C ILE A 52 28.25 1.70 5.21
N LYS A 53 29.23 2.52 5.62
CA LYS A 53 29.72 3.64 4.80
C LYS A 53 30.26 3.13 3.46
N TYR A 54 31.10 2.11 3.48
CA TYR A 54 31.63 1.47 2.28
C TYR A 54 30.52 0.96 1.36
N ILE A 55 29.55 0.21 1.89
CA ILE A 55 28.41 -0.29 1.12
C ILE A 55 27.64 0.87 0.49
N ARG A 56 27.26 1.89 1.28
CA ARG A 56 26.52 3.06 0.79
C ARG A 56 27.26 3.77 -0.33
N ASP A 57 28.54 4.05 -0.14
CA ASP A 57 29.35 4.85 -1.08
C ASP A 57 29.66 4.07 -2.36
N THR A 58 29.95 2.77 -2.23
CA THR A 58 30.22 1.89 -3.38
C THR A 58 28.99 1.70 -4.24
N VAL A 59 27.82 1.53 -3.64
CA VAL A 59 26.55 1.33 -4.36
C VAL A 59 26.14 2.54 -5.21
N ILE A 60 26.64 3.74 -4.89
CA ILE A 60 26.39 4.97 -5.66
C ILE A 60 27.23 5.01 -6.94
N THR A 61 28.35 4.27 -7.00
CA THR A 61 29.22 4.27 -8.18
C THR A 61 28.57 3.48 -9.33
N LYS A 62 28.85 3.91 -10.56
CA LYS A 62 28.19 3.38 -11.76
C LYS A 62 28.52 1.91 -12.03
N ASP A 63 29.72 1.48 -11.64
CA ASP A 63 30.29 0.15 -11.93
C ASP A 63 30.78 -0.54 -10.66
N PHE A 64 29.89 -0.69 -9.67
CA PHE A 64 30.27 -1.35 -8.43
C PHE A 64 30.48 -2.86 -8.61
N ASN A 65 31.47 -3.40 -7.91
CA ASN A 65 31.68 -4.84 -7.85
C ASN A 65 30.66 -5.47 -6.87
N THR A 66 29.72 -6.23 -7.43
CA THR A 66 28.66 -6.94 -6.70
C THR A 66 29.20 -7.88 -5.62
N GLU A 67 30.30 -8.59 -5.88
CA GLU A 67 30.92 -9.52 -4.94
C GLU A 67 31.49 -8.78 -3.72
N ASN A 68 32.14 -7.64 -3.94
CA ASN A 68 32.68 -6.82 -2.87
C ASN A 68 31.58 -6.27 -1.95
N ILE A 69 30.46 -5.84 -2.52
CA ILE A 69 29.32 -5.37 -1.73
C ILE A 69 28.68 -6.52 -0.96
N LEU A 70 28.49 -7.68 -1.58
CA LEU A 70 27.96 -8.87 -0.90
C LEU A 70 28.85 -9.29 0.28
N ASN A 71 30.17 -9.32 0.06
CA ASN A 71 31.14 -9.62 1.12
C ASN A 71 31.09 -8.60 2.25
N ALA A 72 30.94 -7.31 1.94
CA ALA A 72 30.77 -6.27 2.94
C ALA A 72 29.45 -6.43 3.73
N ILE A 73 28.34 -6.75 3.04
CA ILE A 73 27.04 -6.99 3.68
C ILE A 73 27.14 -8.19 4.63
N HIS A 74 27.69 -9.33 4.18
CA HIS A 74 27.86 -10.51 5.04
C HIS A 74 28.72 -10.22 6.28
N LYS A 75 29.81 -9.44 6.13
CA LYS A 75 30.64 -9.00 7.25
C LYS A 75 29.87 -8.15 8.25
N VAL A 76 29.04 -7.20 7.78
CA VAL A 76 28.19 -6.39 8.66
C VAL A 76 27.22 -7.27 9.42
N MET A 77 26.51 -8.17 8.74
CA MET A 77 25.51 -9.05 9.36
C MET A 77 26.14 -9.96 10.41
N LYS A 78 27.30 -10.56 10.10
CA LYS A 78 28.06 -11.41 11.05
C LYS A 78 28.53 -10.64 12.28
N LEU A 79 29.15 -9.47 12.08
CA LEU A 79 29.58 -8.63 13.21
C LEU A 79 28.37 -8.21 14.07
N GLU A 80 27.24 -7.97 13.44
CA GLU A 80 26.04 -7.60 14.17
C GLU A 80 25.49 -8.75 15.01
N GLU A 81 25.45 -9.97 14.45
CA GLU A 81 25.09 -11.21 15.16
C GLU A 81 26.03 -11.47 16.34
N GLU A 82 27.33 -11.26 16.16
CA GLU A 82 28.33 -11.39 17.23
C GLU A 82 28.11 -10.34 18.34
N ASN A 83 27.75 -9.11 17.99
CA ASN A 83 27.41 -8.06 18.97
C ASN A 83 26.04 -8.27 19.65
N THR A 84 25.14 -9.05 19.05
CA THR A 84 23.79 -9.34 19.57
C THR A 84 23.68 -10.68 20.30
N LYS A 85 24.81 -11.36 20.61
CA LYS A 85 24.84 -12.60 21.40
C LYS A 85 24.25 -12.50 22.82
N SER A 86 23.73 -11.35 23.26
CA SER A 86 22.92 -11.20 24.48
C SER A 86 21.40 -11.03 24.25
N THR A 87 20.90 -11.04 23.02
CA THR A 87 19.44 -11.05 22.78
C THR A 87 19.12 -11.78 21.50
N SER A 88 18.70 -13.03 21.64
CA SER A 88 18.14 -13.87 20.58
C SER A 88 16.90 -13.22 19.98
N ILE A 89 17.06 -12.40 18.95
CA ILE A 89 15.96 -11.99 18.06
C ILE A 89 16.30 -12.48 16.66
N CYS A 90 15.93 -13.73 16.42
CA CYS A 90 16.00 -14.38 15.13
C CYS A 90 15.03 -13.69 14.15
N PHE A 91 15.52 -13.05 13.09
CA PHE A 91 14.69 -12.59 11.98
C PHE A 91 14.99 -13.38 10.72
N LEU A 92 14.11 -14.34 10.45
CA LEU A 92 14.01 -15.04 9.18
C LEU A 92 13.58 -14.04 8.09
N VAL A 93 14.43 -13.87 7.07
CA VAL A 93 13.94 -13.61 5.71
C VAL A 93 12.85 -14.65 5.47
N LYS A 94 11.58 -14.25 5.29
CA LYS A 94 10.50 -15.22 5.01
C LYS A 94 10.88 -15.95 3.74
N ARG A 95 11.43 -17.15 3.90
CA ARG A 95 11.72 -18.10 2.82
C ARG A 95 10.52 -19.02 2.77
N ASN A 96 9.71 -18.92 1.72
CA ASN A 96 8.67 -19.91 1.47
C ASN A 96 9.24 -20.93 0.48
N LYS A 97 9.40 -22.19 0.91
CA LYS A 97 10.02 -23.26 0.11
C LYS A 97 11.35 -22.83 -0.54
N GLY A 98 12.25 -22.23 0.23
CA GLY A 98 13.57 -21.79 -0.25
C GLY A 98 13.61 -20.50 -1.08
N ARG A 99 12.45 -19.87 -1.38
CA ARG A 99 12.40 -18.58 -2.10
C ARG A 99 12.20 -17.42 -1.13
N VAL A 100 13.12 -16.45 -1.19
CA VAL A 100 12.99 -15.14 -0.50
C VAL A 100 11.69 -14.45 -0.95
N VAL A 101 10.84 -14.14 0.01
CA VAL A 101 9.62 -13.35 -0.19
C VAL A 101 10.02 -11.89 -0.37
N LEU A 102 9.94 -11.40 -1.62
CA LEU A 102 10.13 -9.98 -1.94
C LEU A 102 9.12 -9.12 -1.20
N ASN A 103 9.51 -7.88 -0.90
CA ASN A 103 8.61 -6.87 -0.35
C ASN A 103 7.32 -6.79 -1.18
N GLY A 104 6.17 -6.83 -0.49
CA GLY A 104 4.87 -6.74 -1.13
C GLY A 104 4.70 -5.42 -1.89
N GLN A 105 3.75 -5.40 -2.83
CA GLN A 105 3.45 -4.22 -3.65
C GLN A 105 3.15 -2.96 -2.82
N GLU A 106 2.58 -3.13 -1.62
CA GLU A 106 2.34 -2.02 -0.68
C GLU A 106 3.60 -1.30 -0.23
N VAL A 107 4.66 -2.05 0.06
CA VAL A 107 5.94 -1.48 0.49
C VAL A 107 6.63 -0.86 -0.71
N ARG A 108 6.58 -1.56 -1.86
CA ARG A 108 7.27 -1.13 -3.08
C ARG A 108 6.71 0.14 -3.70
N PHE A 109 5.38 0.33 -3.69
CA PHE A 109 4.72 1.47 -4.30
C PHE A 109 4.22 2.50 -3.28
N LYS A 110 4.77 2.50 -2.06
CA LYS A 110 4.29 3.35 -0.96
C LYS A 110 4.32 4.83 -1.32
N SER A 111 5.42 5.30 -1.93
CA SER A 111 5.62 6.71 -2.26
C SER A 111 4.67 7.18 -3.38
N GLU A 112 4.46 6.34 -4.39
CA GLU A 112 3.57 6.59 -5.53
C GLU A 112 2.11 6.58 -5.09
N THR A 113 1.77 5.65 -4.19
CA THR A 113 0.45 5.60 -3.56
C THR A 113 0.15 6.93 -2.87
N GLN A 114 1.07 7.45 -2.05
CA GLN A 114 0.84 8.70 -1.32
C GLN A 114 0.63 9.90 -2.27
N LYS A 115 1.38 9.96 -3.37
CA LYS A 115 1.21 11.00 -4.41
C LYS A 115 -0.11 10.89 -5.16
N LEU A 116 -0.53 9.67 -5.49
CA LEU A 116 -1.84 9.45 -6.14
C LEU A 116 -2.99 9.85 -5.22
N PHE A 117 -2.88 9.61 -3.92
CA PHE A 117 -3.92 9.93 -2.94
C PHE A 117 -4.11 11.43 -2.71
N THR A 118 -3.11 12.25 -3.04
CA THR A 118 -3.18 13.72 -2.99
C THR A 118 -3.45 14.34 -4.35
N GLU A 119 -3.56 13.54 -5.42
CA GLU A 119 -3.82 14.02 -6.78
C GLU A 119 -5.23 14.60 -6.88
N LYS A 120 -5.36 15.78 -7.48
CA LYS A 120 -6.65 16.43 -7.75
C LYS A 120 -7.09 16.18 -9.19
N LEU A 121 -8.32 15.72 -9.36
CA LEU A 121 -8.97 15.46 -10.65
C LEU A 121 -9.51 16.78 -11.21
N LYS A 122 -8.76 17.38 -12.15
CA LYS A 122 -9.18 18.64 -12.80
C LYS A 122 -10.54 18.56 -13.50
N PHE A 123 -10.87 17.40 -14.08
CA PHE A 123 -12.15 17.18 -14.77
C PHE A 123 -13.34 16.96 -13.81
N LYS A 124 -13.08 16.91 -12.49
CA LYS A 124 -14.07 16.71 -11.43
C LYS A 124 -13.91 17.81 -10.37
N ASN A 125 -13.84 19.06 -10.80
CA ASN A 125 -13.76 20.25 -9.94
C ASN A 125 -12.65 20.20 -8.87
N GLY A 126 -11.54 19.53 -9.16
CA GLY A 126 -10.42 19.41 -8.21
C GLY A 126 -10.64 18.39 -7.09
N GLU A 127 -11.62 17.50 -7.22
CA GLU A 127 -11.85 16.39 -6.30
C GLU A 127 -10.62 15.50 -6.18
N LEU A 128 -10.36 14.96 -5.00
CA LEU A 128 -9.20 14.10 -4.78
C LEU A 128 -9.41 12.73 -5.42
N LEU A 129 -8.38 12.23 -6.10
CA LEU A 129 -8.42 10.94 -6.79
C LEU A 129 -8.72 9.77 -5.83
N ARG A 130 -8.38 9.89 -4.54
CA ARG A 130 -8.78 8.91 -3.52
C ARG A 130 -10.30 8.80 -3.32
N ASN A 131 -11.07 9.84 -3.63
CA ASN A 131 -12.53 9.82 -3.49
C ASN A 131 -13.21 9.17 -4.70
N PHE A 132 -12.48 8.99 -5.80
CA PHE A 132 -13.00 8.39 -7.01
C PHE A 132 -13.38 6.92 -6.78
N ASP A 133 -14.65 6.59 -7.02
CA ASP A 133 -15.14 5.22 -6.98
C ASP A 133 -15.52 4.75 -8.38
N ILE A 134 -14.75 3.79 -8.90
CA ILE A 134 -14.93 3.27 -10.27
C ILE A 134 -16.31 2.63 -10.51
N GLU A 135 -17.04 2.25 -9.46
CA GLU A 135 -18.38 1.67 -9.60
C GLU A 135 -19.52 2.68 -9.67
N THR A 136 -19.30 3.91 -9.20
CA THR A 136 -20.29 5.00 -9.26
C THR A 136 -20.04 5.93 -10.44
N GLU A 137 -18.79 5.98 -10.91
CA GLU A 137 -18.35 6.94 -11.90
C GLU A 137 -18.57 6.45 -13.32
N SER A 138 -18.65 7.39 -14.27
CA SER A 138 -18.87 7.06 -15.67
C SER A 138 -17.71 6.23 -16.25
N CYS A 139 -18.01 5.41 -17.27
CA CYS A 139 -16.99 4.70 -18.04
C CYS A 139 -15.95 5.67 -18.67
N SER A 140 -16.32 6.93 -18.92
CA SER A 140 -15.41 7.93 -19.46
C SER A 140 -14.40 8.39 -18.40
N ASP A 141 -14.88 8.67 -17.19
CA ASP A 141 -14.06 9.20 -16.11
C ASP A 141 -13.17 8.12 -15.50
N SER A 142 -13.68 6.88 -15.45
CA SER A 142 -12.90 5.71 -15.07
C SER A 142 -11.69 5.50 -15.99
N ARG A 143 -11.87 5.72 -17.31
CA ARG A 143 -10.76 5.68 -18.29
C ARG A 143 -9.78 6.82 -18.07
N LYS A 144 -10.23 8.03 -17.73
CA LYS A 144 -9.35 9.17 -17.40
C LYS A 144 -8.53 8.89 -16.14
N VAL A 145 -9.15 8.38 -15.06
CA VAL A 145 -8.43 8.03 -13.83
C VAL A 145 -7.39 6.94 -14.08
N ARG A 146 -7.74 5.89 -14.84
CA ARG A 146 -6.76 4.88 -15.27
C ARG A 146 -5.57 5.52 -15.99
N ARG A 147 -5.80 6.42 -16.96
CA ARG A 147 -4.71 7.13 -17.68
C ARG A 147 -3.85 7.98 -16.74
N ILE A 148 -4.44 8.63 -15.74
CA ILE A 148 -3.70 9.40 -14.73
C ILE A 148 -2.78 8.46 -13.92
N VAL A 149 -3.31 7.35 -13.43
CA VAL A 149 -2.55 6.34 -12.68
C VAL A 149 -1.42 5.77 -13.54
N GLU A 150 -1.72 5.35 -14.78
CA GLU A 150 -0.73 4.84 -15.74
C GLU A 150 0.38 5.86 -15.97
N LYS A 151 0.03 7.12 -16.28
CA LYS A 151 1.00 8.19 -16.49
C LYS A 151 1.91 8.38 -15.28
N ARG A 152 1.36 8.40 -14.07
CA ARG A 152 2.13 8.57 -12.82
C ARG A 152 3.08 7.38 -12.58
N MET A 153 2.61 6.16 -12.82
CA MET A 153 3.46 4.96 -12.70
C MET A 153 4.56 4.94 -13.76
N SER A 154 4.26 5.31 -15.01
CA SER A 154 5.25 5.42 -16.08
C SER A 154 6.31 6.49 -15.77
N GLN A 155 5.90 7.63 -15.22
CA GLN A 155 6.84 8.68 -14.78
C GLN A 155 7.74 8.19 -13.64
N ALA A 156 7.18 7.47 -12.66
CA ALA A 156 7.96 6.88 -11.57
C ALA A 156 8.98 5.86 -12.09
N TYR A 157 8.54 4.94 -12.96
CA TYR A 157 9.39 3.95 -13.58
C TYR A 157 10.51 4.57 -14.43
N HIS A 158 10.17 5.57 -15.24
CA HIS A 158 11.14 6.31 -16.03
C HIS A 158 12.19 6.97 -15.13
N LYS A 159 11.78 7.65 -14.06
CA LYS A 159 12.71 8.29 -13.12
C LYS A 159 13.68 7.29 -12.50
N MET A 160 13.22 6.06 -12.22
CA MET A 160 14.02 5.01 -11.59
C MET A 160 14.96 4.30 -12.57
N ASN A 161 14.58 4.14 -13.83
CA ASN A 161 15.29 3.27 -14.78
C ASN A 161 15.90 4.01 -15.97
N ARG A 162 15.78 5.34 -16.06
CA ARG A 162 16.33 6.14 -17.19
C ARG A 162 17.83 5.99 -17.44
N HIS A 163 18.57 5.50 -16.45
CA HIS A 163 20.01 5.29 -16.53
C HIS A 163 20.38 3.88 -17.00
N GLU A 164 19.41 2.97 -17.11
CA GLU A 164 19.61 1.61 -17.59
C GLU A 164 19.44 1.55 -19.11
N GLU A 165 20.36 0.88 -19.79
CA GLU A 165 20.29 0.72 -21.24
C GLU A 165 19.10 -0.19 -21.62
N GLY A 166 18.33 0.20 -22.65
CA GLY A 166 17.17 -0.58 -23.11
C GLY A 166 15.94 -0.59 -22.20
N TYR A 167 15.91 0.17 -21.09
CA TYR A 167 14.80 0.11 -20.13
C TYR A 167 13.40 0.34 -20.73
N LYS A 168 13.30 1.18 -21.79
CA LYS A 168 12.06 1.50 -22.52
C LYS A 168 11.53 0.39 -23.44
N THR A 169 12.38 -0.58 -23.79
CA THR A 169 12.07 -1.61 -24.79
C THR A 169 11.91 -2.99 -24.16
N THR A 170 12.16 -3.10 -22.85
CA THR A 170 12.05 -4.38 -22.15
C THR A 170 10.59 -4.77 -21.89
N ASN A 171 10.30 -6.07 -22.03
CA ASN A 171 9.03 -6.65 -21.55
C ASN A 171 8.81 -6.43 -20.04
N ASN A 172 9.90 -6.21 -19.30
CA ASN A 172 9.88 -5.87 -17.88
C ASN A 172 9.16 -4.55 -17.60
N GLU A 173 9.37 -3.50 -18.41
CA GLU A 173 8.65 -2.24 -18.25
C GLU A 173 7.13 -2.47 -18.37
N ARG A 174 6.69 -3.13 -19.44
CA ARG A 174 5.25 -3.40 -19.67
C ARG A 174 4.65 -4.23 -18.54
N TYR A 175 5.37 -5.26 -18.08
CA TYR A 175 4.96 -6.10 -16.96
C TYR A 175 4.80 -5.29 -15.67
N TRP A 176 5.82 -4.50 -15.31
CA TRP A 176 5.81 -3.68 -14.10
C TRP A 176 4.75 -2.58 -14.16
N MET A 177 4.53 -1.95 -15.31
CA MET A 177 3.48 -0.94 -15.50
C MET A 177 2.08 -1.52 -15.36
N LYS A 178 1.78 -2.63 -16.04
CA LYS A 178 0.48 -3.30 -15.86
C LYS A 178 0.24 -3.67 -14.39
N ARG A 179 1.27 -4.22 -13.74
CA ARG A 179 1.19 -4.68 -12.36
C ARG A 179 1.04 -3.53 -11.36
N ALA A 180 1.76 -2.43 -11.55
CA ALA A 180 1.68 -1.27 -10.69
C ALA A 180 0.36 -0.51 -10.86
N THR A 181 -0.10 -0.30 -12.11
CA THR A 181 -1.39 0.33 -12.38
C THR A 181 -2.54 -0.47 -11.78
N ALA A 182 -2.57 -1.79 -11.98
CA ALA A 182 -3.60 -2.64 -11.41
C ALA A 182 -3.61 -2.58 -9.87
N PHE A 183 -2.43 -2.63 -9.25
CA PHE A 183 -2.31 -2.49 -7.80
C PHE A 183 -2.80 -1.13 -7.31
N GLN A 184 -2.42 -0.02 -7.98
CA GLN A 184 -2.83 1.31 -7.57
C GLN A 184 -4.34 1.52 -7.71
N LEU A 185 -4.95 1.08 -8.82
CA LEU A 185 -6.40 1.13 -9.01
C LEU A 185 -7.13 0.34 -7.92
N HIS A 186 -6.63 -0.85 -7.56
CA HIS A 186 -7.16 -1.62 -6.44
C HIS A 186 -6.99 -0.86 -5.11
N ASN A 187 -5.83 -0.26 -4.87
CA ASN A 187 -5.50 0.43 -3.62
C ASN A 187 -6.38 1.68 -3.42
N ILE A 188 -6.53 2.51 -4.46
CA ILE A 188 -7.45 3.66 -4.50
C ILE A 188 -8.89 3.18 -4.23
N GLY A 189 -9.27 2.05 -4.80
CA GLY A 189 -10.59 1.46 -4.67
C GLY A 189 -10.81 0.60 -3.42
N GLN A 190 -9.85 0.47 -2.49
CA GLN A 190 -10.01 -0.45 -1.34
C GLN A 190 -9.36 0.01 -0.04
N LYS A 191 -8.37 0.91 -0.05
CA LYS A 191 -7.64 1.31 1.16
C LYS A 191 -7.56 2.81 1.28
N GLU A 192 -7.73 3.31 2.50
CA GLU A 192 -7.38 4.69 2.87
C GLU A 192 -6.29 4.63 3.94
N LYS A 193 -5.09 5.11 3.61
CA LYS A 193 -3.91 5.16 4.50
C LYS A 193 -3.60 6.58 4.96
N VAL A 194 -4.61 7.37 5.34
CA VAL A 194 -4.37 8.73 5.84
C VAL A 194 -4.90 8.86 7.26
N ARG A 195 -4.00 9.05 8.23
CA ARG A 195 -4.36 9.46 9.59
C ARG A 195 -5.10 10.80 9.51
N ASN A 196 -6.23 10.91 10.20
CA ASN A 196 -7.02 12.13 10.37
C ASN A 196 -7.70 12.70 9.11
N VAL A 197 -7.60 12.01 7.97
CA VAL A 197 -8.33 12.39 6.77
C VAL A 197 -9.23 11.23 6.40
N THR A 198 -10.52 11.45 6.62
CA THR A 198 -11.55 10.51 6.19
C THR A 198 -12.03 10.95 4.82
N ARG A 199 -12.35 10.00 3.94
CA ARG A 199 -13.35 10.29 2.89
C ARG A 199 -14.55 10.99 3.54
N GLY A 200 -15.22 11.87 2.78
CA GLY A 200 -16.48 12.45 3.22
C GLY A 200 -17.45 11.36 3.71
N LEU A 201 -18.47 11.71 4.47
CA LEU A 201 -19.47 10.76 4.99
C LEU A 201 -20.07 9.99 3.81
N SER A 202 -19.56 8.77 3.56
CA SER A 202 -19.82 8.09 2.29
C SER A 202 -20.77 6.92 2.50
N ILE A 203 -21.76 6.81 1.64
CA ILE A 203 -22.71 5.70 1.62
C ILE A 203 -22.06 4.37 1.19
N HIS A 204 -20.91 4.39 0.51
CA HIS A 204 -20.26 3.19 -0.05
C HIS A 204 -19.10 2.61 0.76
N TRP A 205 -18.63 3.30 1.80
CA TRP A 205 -17.46 2.86 2.57
C TRP A 205 -17.80 2.69 4.05
N LYS A 206 -17.14 1.73 4.69
CA LYS A 206 -17.23 1.51 6.13
C LYS A 206 -15.84 1.54 6.74
N LYS A 207 -15.71 2.21 7.88
CA LYS A 207 -14.53 2.10 8.74
C LYS A 207 -14.52 0.70 9.36
N GLN A 208 -13.41 -0.01 9.23
CA GLN A 208 -13.22 -1.31 9.81
C GLN A 208 -11.81 -1.40 10.41
N TYR A 209 -11.71 -1.97 11.61
CA TYR A 209 -10.42 -2.33 12.18
C TYR A 209 -9.87 -3.58 11.49
N ASP A 210 -8.65 -3.50 10.98
CA ASP A 210 -7.96 -4.64 10.39
C ASP A 210 -7.09 -5.35 11.45
N PRO A 211 -7.43 -6.58 11.87
CA PRO A 211 -6.72 -7.27 12.93
C PRO A 211 -5.27 -7.66 12.56
N LEU A 212 -4.93 -7.69 11.26
CA LEU A 212 -3.58 -8.04 10.79
C LEU A 212 -2.63 -6.84 10.84
N THR A 213 -3.11 -5.65 10.52
CA THR A 213 -2.30 -4.43 10.46
C THR A 213 -2.45 -3.56 11.69
N HIS A 214 -3.43 -3.84 12.55
CA HIS A 214 -3.82 -3.03 13.72
C HIS A 214 -4.20 -1.58 13.35
N GLU A 215 -4.53 -1.32 12.10
CA GLU A 215 -4.93 -0.01 11.59
C GLU A 215 -6.44 0.05 11.32
N ILE A 216 -7.01 1.26 11.43
CA ILE A 216 -8.37 1.51 10.93
C ILE A 216 -8.28 1.70 9.43
N VAL A 217 -8.92 0.81 8.69
CA VAL A 217 -9.00 0.85 7.23
C VAL A 217 -10.42 1.13 6.79
N PHE A 218 -10.58 1.92 5.74
CA PHE A 218 -11.86 2.05 5.06
C PHE A 218 -12.00 0.92 4.04
N LYS A 219 -13.02 0.07 4.22
CA LYS A 219 -13.37 -0.97 3.25
C LYS A 219 -14.67 -0.60 2.55
N LYS A 220 -14.79 -1.00 1.30
CA LYS A 220 -16.03 -0.83 0.55
C LYS A 220 -17.16 -1.65 1.18
N LYS A 221 -18.37 -1.09 1.24
CA LYS A 221 -19.57 -1.82 1.65
C LYS A 221 -19.93 -2.81 0.55
N MET A 222 -20.48 -3.95 0.95
CA MET A 222 -20.95 -4.92 -0.03
C MET A 222 -22.19 -4.40 -0.74
N ALA A 223 -22.19 -4.56 -2.07
CA ALA A 223 -23.30 -4.20 -2.93
C ALA A 223 -24.04 -5.47 -3.33
N TYR A 224 -25.35 -5.44 -3.22
CA TYR A 224 -26.25 -6.53 -3.56
C TYR A 224 -27.05 -6.13 -4.80
N ARG A 225 -27.36 -7.13 -5.63
CA ARG A 225 -28.08 -6.93 -6.89
C ARG A 225 -29.55 -6.52 -6.66
N ASN A 226 -30.16 -7.02 -5.60
CA ASN A 226 -31.56 -6.77 -5.26
C ASN A 226 -31.76 -6.77 -3.73
N GLU A 227 -32.92 -6.31 -3.29
CA GLU A 227 -33.32 -6.24 -1.89
C GLU A 227 -33.28 -7.61 -1.20
N ALA A 228 -33.81 -8.64 -1.86
CA ALA A 228 -33.85 -10.00 -1.31
C ALA A 228 -32.45 -10.54 -0.97
N ALA A 229 -31.44 -10.27 -1.82
CA ALA A 229 -30.06 -10.64 -1.54
C ALA A 229 -29.48 -9.85 -0.36
N ALA A 230 -29.85 -8.58 -0.19
CA ALA A 230 -29.44 -7.77 0.95
C ALA A 230 -30.07 -8.28 2.26
N LEU A 231 -31.36 -8.65 2.24
CA LEU A 231 -32.07 -9.23 3.40
C LEU A 231 -31.44 -10.56 3.83
N LYS A 232 -31.17 -11.47 2.89
CA LYS A 232 -30.43 -12.71 3.17
C LYS A 232 -29.07 -12.45 3.80
N ALA A 233 -28.35 -11.43 3.32
CA ALA A 233 -27.08 -11.06 3.91
C ALA A 233 -27.19 -10.50 5.34
N ILE A 234 -28.32 -9.86 5.68
CA ILE A 234 -28.60 -9.44 7.06
C ILE A 234 -28.79 -10.67 7.96
N GLU A 235 -29.51 -11.69 7.50
CA GLU A 235 -29.69 -12.94 8.25
C GLU A 235 -28.35 -13.66 8.48
N GLU A 236 -27.52 -13.80 7.44
CA GLU A 236 -26.18 -14.35 7.55
C GLU A 236 -25.31 -13.56 8.52
N TRP A 237 -25.41 -12.23 8.47
CA TRP A 237 -24.68 -11.35 9.37
C TRP A 237 -25.13 -11.52 10.82
N LYS A 238 -26.45 -11.61 11.09
CA LYS A 238 -27.00 -11.86 12.43
C LYS A 238 -26.50 -13.20 12.98
N ARG A 239 -26.46 -14.25 12.15
CA ARG A 239 -25.92 -15.56 12.52
C ARG A 239 -24.43 -15.49 12.87
N LYS A 240 -23.65 -14.69 12.13
CA LYS A 240 -22.21 -14.51 12.37
C LYS A 240 -21.89 -13.66 13.60
N TYR A 241 -22.76 -12.70 13.93
CA TYR A 241 -22.56 -11.75 15.03
C TYR A 241 -23.74 -11.74 16.02
N PRO A 242 -24.01 -12.85 16.71
CA PRO A 242 -25.23 -13.00 17.53
C PRO A 242 -25.28 -12.07 18.75
N LYS A 243 -24.12 -11.59 19.24
CA LYS A 243 -24.03 -10.70 20.41
C LYS A 243 -24.29 -9.22 20.08
N GLN A 244 -24.43 -8.87 18.80
CA GLN A 244 -24.52 -7.49 18.38
C GLN A 244 -25.98 -7.02 18.41
N ARG A 245 -26.30 -6.07 19.30
CA ARG A 245 -27.69 -5.62 19.57
C ARG A 245 -28.24 -4.59 18.57
N ARG A 246 -27.40 -4.04 17.69
CA ARG A 246 -27.81 -2.97 16.78
C ARG A 246 -28.57 -3.55 15.59
N GLU A 247 -29.77 -3.04 15.36
CA GLU A 247 -30.61 -3.44 14.24
C GLU A 247 -29.96 -3.11 12.88
N MET A 248 -30.02 -4.08 11.97
CA MET A 248 -29.52 -3.97 10.59
C MET A 248 -30.69 -3.79 9.63
N ALA A 249 -30.54 -2.93 8.64
CA ALA A 249 -31.51 -2.67 7.59
C ALA A 249 -30.83 -2.67 6.22
N ALA A 250 -31.61 -3.06 5.21
CA ALA A 250 -31.25 -2.94 3.81
C ALA A 250 -31.69 -1.56 3.29
N TYR A 251 -30.92 -0.97 2.39
CA TYR A 251 -31.26 0.28 1.74
C TYR A 251 -30.69 0.30 0.32
N GLN A 252 -31.40 0.97 -0.59
CA GLN A 252 -30.88 1.27 -1.91
C GLN A 252 -30.07 2.57 -1.86
N CYS A 253 -28.89 2.55 -2.45
CA CYS A 253 -28.06 3.72 -2.58
C CYS A 253 -28.46 4.53 -3.83
N SER A 254 -28.61 5.84 -3.69
CA SER A 254 -28.90 6.74 -4.80
C SER A 254 -27.73 6.96 -5.76
N ASP A 255 -26.51 7.00 -5.24
CA ASP A 255 -25.32 7.26 -6.06
C ASP A 255 -24.96 6.08 -6.98
N CYS A 256 -25.15 4.83 -6.52
CA CYS A 256 -24.82 3.63 -7.33
C CYS A 256 -26.03 2.82 -7.80
N GLY A 257 -27.23 3.09 -7.29
CA GLY A 257 -28.45 2.32 -7.57
C GLY A 257 -28.47 0.89 -6.98
N LYS A 258 -27.43 0.46 -6.26
CA LYS A 258 -27.30 -0.90 -5.70
C LYS A 258 -27.83 -0.96 -4.26
N TRP A 259 -28.12 -2.18 -3.83
CA TRP A 259 -28.57 -2.45 -2.46
C TRP A 259 -27.40 -2.64 -1.51
N HIS A 260 -27.51 -2.12 -0.31
CA HIS A 260 -26.50 -2.23 0.75
C HIS A 260 -27.16 -2.57 2.09
N ILE A 261 -26.35 -3.01 3.06
CA ILE A 261 -26.79 -3.28 4.43
C ILE A 261 -26.05 -2.36 5.41
N GLY A 262 -26.73 -1.91 6.45
CA GLY A 262 -26.16 -1.04 7.48
C GLY A 262 -26.99 -1.00 8.76
N HIS A 263 -26.44 -0.42 9.81
CA HIS A 263 -27.19 -0.24 11.06
C HIS A 263 -28.25 0.85 10.90
N LYS A 264 -29.50 0.56 11.28
CA LYS A 264 -30.65 1.47 11.12
C LYS A 264 -30.40 2.88 11.68
N ALA A 265 -29.83 2.97 12.88
CA ALA A 265 -29.47 4.26 13.50
C ALA A 265 -28.48 5.10 12.66
N ASN A 266 -27.53 4.45 11.96
CA ASN A 266 -26.59 5.15 11.10
C ASN A 266 -27.21 5.57 9.76
N LEU A 267 -28.28 4.89 9.33
CA LEU A 267 -29.01 5.23 8.11
C LEU A 267 -29.91 6.46 8.33
N LEU A 268 -30.61 6.51 9.47
CA LEU A 268 -31.44 7.64 9.88
C LEU A 268 -30.64 8.93 10.17
N ALA A 269 -29.37 8.79 10.54
CA ALA A 269 -28.47 9.93 10.70
C ALA A 269 -27.90 10.47 9.38
N HIS A 270 -28.20 9.83 8.24
CA HIS A 270 -27.61 10.18 6.95
C HIS A 270 -28.54 11.14 6.17
N PRO A 271 -28.15 12.40 5.94
CA PRO A 271 -29.02 13.42 5.34
C PRO A 271 -29.53 13.05 3.94
N MET A 272 -28.75 12.30 3.16
CA MET A 272 -29.18 11.83 1.82
C MET A 272 -30.06 10.57 1.84
N LEU A 273 -30.12 9.81 2.93
CA LEU A 273 -31.04 8.66 3.05
C LEU A 273 -32.40 9.09 3.61
N ASN A 274 -32.44 10.12 4.47
CA ASN A 274 -33.69 10.66 5.02
C ASN A 274 -34.62 11.26 3.95
N ALA A 275 -34.09 11.76 2.84
CA ALA A 275 -34.90 12.25 1.72
C ALA A 275 -35.46 11.13 0.82
N MET A 276 -35.01 9.88 1.01
CA MET A 276 -35.17 8.79 0.03
C MET A 276 -35.85 7.54 0.59
N ILE A 277 -36.23 7.52 1.87
CA ILE A 277 -36.89 6.37 2.49
C ILE A 277 -38.22 6.80 3.13
N PRO A 278 -39.35 6.75 2.39
CA PRO A 278 -40.67 6.94 2.98
C PRO A 278 -41.03 5.82 3.97
N HIS A 279 -40.62 4.57 3.67
CA HIS A 279 -41.08 3.37 4.38
C HIS A 279 -40.41 3.10 5.74
N LEU A 280 -39.42 3.92 6.15
CA LEU A 280 -38.80 3.84 7.49
C LEU A 280 -39.37 4.89 8.45
N GLN A 281 -40.20 5.82 7.97
CA GLN A 281 -40.83 6.85 8.80
C GLN A 281 -42.10 6.38 9.51
N GLU A 282 -42.71 5.26 9.11
CA GLU A 282 -43.98 4.77 9.67
C GLU A 282 -43.85 3.90 10.95
N CYS A 283 -42.69 3.88 11.59
CA CYS A 283 -42.50 3.15 12.85
C CYS A 283 -41.76 4.00 13.88
N CYS A 284 -42.39 5.12 14.26
CA CYS A 284 -42.18 5.79 15.54
C CYS A 284 -43.54 5.96 16.22
#